data_AF-A0A3L7XQP7-F1
#
_entry.id   AF-A0A3L7XQP7-F1
#
_cell.length_a   1.000
_cell.length_b   1.000
_cell.length_c   1.000
_cell.angle_alpha   90.00
_cell.angle_beta   90.00
_cell.angle_gamma   90.00
#
_symmetry.space_group_name_H-M   'P 1'
#
loop_
_entity.id
_entity.type
_entity.pdbx_description
1 polymer ?
#
loop_
_entity_poly.entity_id
_entity_poly.type
_entity_poly.pdbx_seq_one_letter_code
_entity_poly.pdbx_strand_id
1 'polypeptide(L)'
;MEILQLVDQLEQVLNRGYRLPLSSSLVVSEEQCMRLIDQMRISVPSAIKESQRMIAERDRILDDARREAKSILEQARQHALEMIAQSAVTQSARQEAERIVVRSREDAERVVLRSRDEANALIRDAEDYTLNVLQQLVGQLGGSLQQAKNGIQAIEESRLDPAPQESVPPPAEAATSKPKRN
;
A
#
# COMPACT_ATOMS: atom_id res chain seq x y z
N MET A 1 21.52 -25.80 60.02
CA MET A 1 21.68 -25.31 61.41
C MET A 1 22.66 -26.15 62.22
N GLU A 2 22.84 -27.45 61.95
CA GLU A 2 23.76 -28.29 62.73
C GLU A 2 25.24 -27.90 62.62
N ILE A 3 25.71 -27.41 61.46
CA ILE A 3 27.12 -27.03 61.26
C ILE A 3 27.51 -25.84 62.16
N LEU A 4 26.67 -24.80 62.21
CA LEU A 4 26.93 -23.62 63.04
C LEU A 4 26.98 -24.00 64.51
N GLN A 5 26.07 -24.87 64.97
CA GLN A 5 26.08 -25.36 66.34
C GLN A 5 27.33 -26.18 66.68
N LEU A 6 27.85 -26.99 65.74
CA LEU A 6 29.10 -27.73 65.94
C LEU A 6 30.33 -26.81 65.99
N VAL A 7 30.33 -25.74 65.18
CA VAL A 7 31.37 -24.70 65.22
C VAL A 7 31.30 -23.93 66.55
N ASP A 8 30.12 -23.50 66.97
CA ASP A 8 29.90 -22.79 68.23
C ASP A 8 30.31 -23.66 69.44
N GLN A 9 30.02 -24.97 69.39
CA GLN A 9 30.44 -25.91 70.42
C GLN A 9 31.96 -26.10 70.45
N LEU A 10 32.61 -26.18 69.29
CA LEU A 10 34.07 -26.27 69.23
C LEU A 10 34.71 -24.98 69.75
N GLU A 11 34.16 -23.83 69.40
CA GLU A 11 34.59 -22.52 69.91
C GLU A 11 34.46 -22.45 71.44
N GLN A 12 33.35 -22.95 72.02
CA GLN A 12 33.18 -23.02 73.46
C GLN A 12 34.21 -23.94 74.15
N VAL A 13 34.52 -25.09 73.55
CA VAL A 13 35.53 -26.02 74.08
C VAL A 13 36.92 -25.37 74.05
N LEU A 14 37.25 -24.65 72.98
CA LEU A 14 38.51 -23.89 72.87
C LEU A 14 38.57 -22.74 73.89
N ASN A 15 37.48 -21.98 74.07
CA ASN A 15 37.44 -20.85 75.00
C ASN A 15 37.51 -21.27 76.48
N ARG A 16 37.08 -22.49 76.82
CA ARG A 16 37.20 -23.06 78.18
C ARG A 16 38.60 -23.63 78.48
N GLY A 17 39.46 -23.75 77.47
CA GLY A 17 40.83 -24.23 77.63
C GLY A 17 41.69 -23.34 78.52
N TYR A 18 42.64 -23.93 79.25
CA TYR A 18 43.54 -23.17 80.11
C TYR A 18 44.72 -22.65 79.29
N ARG A 19 44.96 -21.33 79.30
CA ARG A 19 46.12 -20.71 78.65
C ARG A 19 47.32 -20.75 79.59
N LEU A 20 48.48 -21.18 79.08
CA LEU A 20 49.71 -21.21 79.87
C LEU A 20 50.29 -19.78 79.99
N PRO A 21 50.65 -19.30 81.19
CA PRO A 21 51.28 -18.00 81.35
C PRO A 21 52.65 -18.00 80.66
N LEU A 22 52.98 -16.91 79.97
CA LEU A 22 54.21 -16.72 79.18
C LEU A 22 54.34 -17.62 77.93
N SER A 23 53.25 -18.27 77.48
CA SER A 23 53.20 -19.04 76.23
C SER A 23 51.91 -18.75 75.45
N SER A 24 51.96 -18.87 74.12
CA SER A 24 50.76 -18.80 73.25
C SER A 24 49.97 -20.11 73.21
N SER A 25 50.35 -21.11 74.02
CA SER A 25 49.76 -22.45 74.01
C SER A 25 48.49 -22.54 74.86
N LEU A 26 47.47 -23.21 74.31
CA LEU A 26 46.16 -23.44 74.92
C LEU A 26 46.01 -24.94 75.22
N VAL A 27 45.70 -25.28 76.47
CA VAL A 27 45.44 -26.66 76.89
C VAL A 27 43.94 -26.92 76.78
N VAL A 28 43.56 -27.89 75.94
CA VAL A 28 42.15 -28.26 75.67
C VAL A 28 41.96 -29.77 75.78
N SER A 29 40.72 -30.20 76.00
CA SER A 29 40.37 -31.62 75.96
C SER A 29 40.44 -32.11 74.51
N GLU A 30 41.49 -32.85 74.20
CA GLU A 30 41.71 -33.45 72.87
C GLU A 30 40.51 -34.31 72.46
N GLU A 31 39.98 -35.15 73.35
CA GLU A 31 38.84 -36.03 73.07
C GLU A 31 37.58 -35.25 72.65
N GLN A 32 37.26 -34.14 73.31
CA GLN A 32 36.09 -33.32 72.98
C GLN A 32 36.26 -32.60 71.65
N CYS A 33 37.44 -32.01 71.40
CA CYS A 33 37.75 -31.36 70.12
C CYS A 33 37.71 -32.36 68.96
N MET A 34 38.33 -33.54 69.13
CA MET A 34 38.37 -34.57 68.10
C MET A 34 36.98 -35.11 67.77
N ARG A 35 36.12 -35.33 68.77
CA ARG A 35 34.72 -35.73 68.53
C ARG A 35 33.94 -34.71 67.70
N LEU A 36 34.06 -33.42 68.04
CA LEU A 36 33.37 -32.36 67.30
C LEU A 36 33.91 -32.23 65.87
N ILE A 37 35.22 -32.35 65.69
CA ILE A 37 35.86 -32.33 64.36
C ILE A 37 35.37 -33.52 63.52
N ASP A 38 35.32 -34.73 64.07
CA ASP A 38 34.85 -35.90 63.34
C ASP A 38 33.35 -35.81 63.00
N GLN A 39 32.55 -35.24 63.90
CA GLN A 39 31.14 -34.98 63.62
C GLN A 39 30.97 -33.94 62.50
N MET A 40 31.76 -32.87 62.48
CA MET A 40 31.79 -31.91 61.37
C MET A 40 32.25 -32.53 60.06
N ARG A 41 33.25 -33.42 60.09
CA ARG A 41 33.74 -34.13 58.89
C ARG A 41 32.68 -35.00 58.24
N ILE A 42 31.70 -35.48 59.00
CA ILE A 42 30.59 -36.28 58.48
C ILE A 42 29.43 -35.38 58.02
N SER A 43 29.01 -34.42 58.85
CA SER A 43 27.79 -33.64 58.63
C SER A 43 27.95 -32.48 57.65
N VAL A 44 29.12 -31.83 57.60
CA VAL A 44 29.35 -30.68 56.71
C VAL A 44 29.29 -31.09 55.24
N PRO A 45 30.02 -32.14 54.78
CA PRO A 45 29.98 -32.52 53.38
C PRO A 45 28.61 -33.02 52.93
N SER A 46 27.89 -33.74 53.79
CA SER A 46 26.54 -34.23 53.46
C SER A 46 25.56 -33.07 53.29
N ALA A 47 25.56 -32.10 54.20
CA ALA A 47 24.68 -30.93 54.14
C ALA A 47 24.99 -30.03 52.92
N ILE A 48 26.26 -29.86 52.55
CA ILE A 48 26.65 -29.13 51.34
C ILE A 48 26.13 -29.87 50.09
N LYS A 49 26.32 -31.19 50.02
CA LYS A 49 25.85 -32.01 48.89
C LYS A 49 24.33 -31.96 48.74
N GLU A 50 23.60 -31.98 49.85
CA GLU A 50 22.15 -31.86 49.85
C GLU A 50 21.69 -30.47 49.39
N SER A 51 22.34 -29.41 49.88
CA SER A 51 22.07 -28.04 49.45
C SER A 51 22.33 -27.86 47.94
N GLN A 52 23.43 -28.41 47.42
CA GLN A 52 23.73 -28.40 45.99
C GLN A 52 22.68 -29.15 45.17
N ARG A 53 22.18 -30.29 45.66
CA ARG A 53 21.09 -31.02 45.01
C ARG A 53 19.79 -30.21 44.99
N MET A 54 19.44 -29.55 46.09
CA MET A 54 18.26 -28.68 46.15
C MET A 54 18.36 -27.51 45.15
N ILE A 55 19.55 -26.90 45.02
CA ILE A 55 19.77 -25.82 44.05
C ILE A 55 19.61 -26.36 42.62
N ALA A 56 20.24 -27.49 42.30
CA ALA A 56 20.12 -28.10 40.98
C ALA A 56 18.67 -28.48 40.63
N GLU A 57 17.92 -29.02 41.61
CA GLU A 57 16.51 -29.37 41.41
C GLU A 57 15.65 -28.12 41.23
N ARG A 58 15.89 -27.07 42.01
CA ARG A 58 15.22 -25.77 41.83
C ARG A 58 15.45 -25.22 40.43
N ASP A 59 16.69 -25.21 39.95
CA ASP A 59 17.03 -24.69 38.62
C ASP A 59 16.36 -25.51 37.53
N ARG A 60 16.33 -26.84 37.68
CA ARG A 60 15.58 -27.73 36.78
C ARG A 60 14.10 -27.40 36.74
N ILE A 61 13.44 -27.27 37.89
CA ILE A 61 12.02 -26.90 37.98
C ILE A 61 11.76 -25.54 37.31
N LEU A 62 12.64 -24.56 37.52
CA LEU A 62 12.51 -23.24 36.89
C LEU A 62 12.63 -23.31 35.38
N ASP A 63 13.56 -24.10 34.86
CA ASP A 63 13.74 -24.26 33.41
C ASP A 63 12.59 -25.05 32.78
N ASP A 64 12.06 -26.06 33.46
CA ASP A 64 10.86 -26.78 33.04
C ASP A 64 9.64 -25.84 32.99
N ALA A 65 9.41 -25.07 34.06
CA ALA A 65 8.33 -24.09 34.11
C ALA A 65 8.46 -23.01 33.03
N ARG A 66 9.68 -22.55 32.73
CA ARG A 66 9.94 -21.59 31.64
C ARG A 66 9.64 -22.18 30.27
N ARG A 67 9.99 -23.45 30.03
CA ARG A 67 9.68 -24.14 28.78
C ARG A 67 8.18 -24.33 28.60
N GLU A 68 7.50 -24.76 29.65
CA GLU A 68 6.04 -24.93 29.64
C GLU A 68 5.33 -23.58 29.41
N ALA A 69 5.73 -22.53 30.13
CA ALA A 69 5.18 -21.19 29.93
C ALA A 69 5.35 -20.70 28.49
N LYS A 70 6.52 -20.93 27.87
CA LYS A 70 6.75 -20.60 26.45
C LYS A 70 5.82 -21.39 25.54
N SER A 71 5.68 -22.70 25.78
CA SER A 71 4.81 -23.57 24.99
C SER A 71 3.34 -23.15 25.07
N ILE A 72 2.85 -22.85 26.27
CA ILE A 72 1.48 -22.34 26.49
C ILE A 72 1.27 -21.03 25.73
N LEU A 73 2.25 -20.13 25.77
CA LEU A 73 2.14 -18.83 25.13
C LEU A 73 2.13 -18.96 23.59
N GLU A 74 2.94 -19.86 23.03
CA GLU A 74 2.91 -20.19 21.60
C GLU A 74 1.57 -20.80 21.18
N GLN A 75 1.06 -21.78 21.95
CA GLN A 75 -0.25 -22.39 21.69
C GLN A 75 -1.39 -21.37 21.78
N ALA A 76 -1.36 -20.48 22.78
CA ALA A 76 -2.36 -19.43 22.94
C ALA A 76 -2.33 -18.44 21.77
N ARG A 77 -1.15 -18.06 21.29
CA ARG A 77 -1.00 -17.21 20.09
C ARG A 77 -1.56 -17.88 18.85
N GLN A 78 -1.23 -19.15 18.63
CA GLN A 78 -1.72 -19.92 17.49
C GLN A 78 -3.25 -20.02 17.51
N HIS A 79 -3.82 -20.37 18.66
CA HIS A 79 -5.27 -20.46 18.83
C HIS A 79 -5.97 -19.10 18.65
N ALA A 80 -5.35 -18.00 19.10
CA ALA A 80 -5.88 -16.65 18.86
C ALA A 80 -5.89 -16.29 17.37
N LEU A 81 -4.83 -16.63 16.63
CA LEU A 81 -4.78 -16.41 15.17
C LEU A 81 -5.85 -17.23 14.45
N GLU A 82 -6.05 -18.49 14.84
CA GLU A 82 -7.11 -19.34 14.29
C GLU A 82 -8.50 -18.78 14.60
N MET A 83 -8.76 -18.34 15.82
CA MET A 83 -10.02 -17.73 16.22
C MET A 83 -10.29 -16.43 15.45
N ILE A 84 -9.28 -15.60 15.21
CA ILE A 84 -9.42 -14.40 14.39
C ILE A 84 -9.71 -14.80 12.94
N ALA A 85 -8.96 -15.75 12.37
CA ALA A 85 -9.16 -16.20 10.99
C ALA A 85 -10.55 -16.83 10.76
N GLN A 86 -11.07 -17.54 11.76
CA GLN A 86 -12.40 -18.14 11.79
C GLN A 86 -13.49 -17.19 12.29
N SER A 87 -13.12 -16.01 12.79
CA SER A 87 -14.08 -15.03 13.26
C SER A 87 -15.02 -14.67 12.12
N ALA A 88 -16.32 -14.64 12.42
CA ALA A 88 -17.36 -14.20 11.49
C ALA A 88 -17.02 -12.84 10.86
N VAL A 89 -16.28 -11.99 11.58
CA VAL A 89 -15.81 -10.69 11.07
C VAL A 89 -14.82 -10.87 9.91
N THR A 90 -13.81 -11.74 10.03
CA THR A 90 -12.82 -11.95 8.96
C THR A 90 -13.44 -12.66 7.76
N GLN A 91 -14.36 -13.61 7.99
CA GLN A 91 -15.10 -14.24 6.91
C GLN A 91 -16.03 -13.26 6.19
N SER A 92 -16.78 -12.44 6.94
CA SER A 92 -17.64 -11.40 6.37
C SER A 92 -16.82 -10.36 5.61
N ALA A 93 -15.66 -9.95 6.13
CA ALA A 93 -14.77 -9.01 5.45
C ALA A 93 -14.23 -9.58 4.13
N ARG A 94 -13.87 -10.88 4.09
CA ARG A 94 -13.46 -11.55 2.84
C ARG A 94 -14.59 -11.61 1.83
N GLN A 95 -15.79 -12.02 2.24
CA GLN A 95 -16.96 -12.04 1.35
C GLN A 95 -17.29 -10.66 0.80
N GLU A 96 -17.23 -9.62 1.65
CA GLU A 96 -17.49 -8.26 1.20
C GLU A 96 -16.40 -7.74 0.25
N ALA A 97 -15.13 -8.05 0.51
CA ALA A 97 -14.04 -7.73 -0.40
C ALA A 97 -14.24 -8.41 -1.77
N GLU A 98 -14.62 -9.69 -1.80
CA GLU A 98 -14.93 -10.40 -3.04
C GLU A 98 -16.11 -9.76 -3.79
N ARG A 99 -17.19 -9.39 -3.07
CA ARG A 99 -18.32 -8.67 -3.65
C ARG A 99 -17.92 -7.33 -4.27
N ILE A 100 -17.08 -6.55 -3.58
CA ILE A 100 -16.56 -5.27 -4.09
C ILE A 100 -15.77 -5.50 -5.38
N VAL A 101 -14.91 -6.51 -5.42
CA VAL A 101 -14.11 -6.83 -6.62
C VAL A 101 -15.00 -7.24 -7.79
N VAL A 102 -15.99 -8.10 -7.58
CA VAL A 102 -16.94 -8.51 -8.62
C VAL A 102 -17.70 -7.30 -9.14
N ARG A 103 -18.29 -6.49 -8.24
CA ARG A 103 -19.03 -5.29 -8.62
C ARG A 103 -18.17 -4.28 -9.38
N SER A 104 -16.92 -4.09 -8.95
CA SER A 104 -15.99 -3.18 -9.63
C SER A 104 -15.64 -3.66 -11.04
N ARG A 105 -15.53 -4.98 -11.25
CA ARG A 105 -15.31 -5.55 -12.59
C ARG A 105 -16.53 -5.36 -13.48
N GLU A 106 -17.72 -5.64 -12.99
CA GLU A 106 -18.97 -5.41 -13.72
C GLU A 106 -19.16 -3.93 -14.08
N ASP A 107 -18.83 -3.03 -13.16
CA ASP A 107 -18.88 -1.58 -13.41
C ASP A 107 -17.85 -1.15 -14.46
N ALA A 108 -16.63 -1.66 -14.38
CA ALA A 108 -15.60 -1.40 -15.38
C ALA A 108 -16.00 -1.90 -16.77
N GLU A 109 -16.54 -3.11 -16.88
CA GLU A 109 -17.06 -3.67 -18.13
C GLU A 109 -18.20 -2.81 -18.70
N ARG A 110 -19.13 -2.37 -17.85
CA ARG A 110 -20.22 -1.45 -18.25
C ARG A 110 -19.70 -0.11 -18.73
N VAL A 111 -18.66 0.44 -18.11
CA VAL A 111 -18.03 1.69 -18.56
C VAL A 111 -17.38 1.49 -19.92
N VAL A 112 -16.60 0.43 -20.10
CA VAL A 112 -15.94 0.14 -21.38
C VAL A 112 -16.96 -0.06 -22.51
N LEU A 113 -18.06 -0.78 -22.25
CA LEU A 113 -19.11 -0.97 -23.24
C LEU A 113 -19.76 0.37 -23.63
N ARG A 114 -20.16 1.18 -22.65
CA ARG A 114 -20.74 2.51 -22.90
C ARG A 114 -19.79 3.42 -23.66
N SER A 115 -18.52 3.47 -23.28
CA SER A 115 -17.51 4.28 -23.98
C SER A 115 -17.30 3.84 -25.42
N ARG A 116 -17.40 2.54 -25.71
CA ARG A 116 -17.35 2.03 -27.10
C ARG A 116 -18.57 2.45 -27.90
N ASP A 117 -19.76 2.35 -27.30
CA ASP A 117 -21.01 2.77 -27.96
C ASP A 117 -21.01 4.27 -28.23
N GLU A 118 -20.57 5.09 -27.27
CA GLU A 118 -20.40 6.53 -27.43
C GLU A 118 -19.38 6.89 -28.51
N ALA A 119 -18.22 6.21 -28.53
CA ALA A 119 -17.20 6.43 -29.56
C ALA A 119 -17.73 6.09 -30.96
N ASN A 120 -18.46 4.99 -31.10
CA ASN A 120 -19.08 4.61 -32.37
C ASN A 120 -20.16 5.60 -32.82
N ALA A 121 -20.96 6.13 -31.89
CA ALA A 121 -21.93 7.18 -32.19
C ALA A 121 -21.22 8.45 -32.69
N LEU A 122 -20.17 8.89 -32.00
CA LEU A 122 -19.39 10.06 -32.40
C LEU A 122 -18.76 9.90 -33.79
N ILE A 123 -18.25 8.72 -34.11
CA ILE A 123 -17.70 8.42 -35.44
C ILE A 123 -18.78 8.58 -36.52
N ARG A 124 -19.97 8.02 -36.29
CA ARG A 124 -21.09 8.15 -37.24
C ARG A 124 -21.51 9.60 -37.43
N ASP A 125 -21.63 10.36 -36.34
CA ASP A 125 -21.98 11.78 -36.41
C ASP A 125 -20.94 12.58 -37.20
N ALA A 126 -19.65 12.26 -37.03
CA ALA A 126 -18.55 12.88 -37.77
C ALA A 126 -18.55 12.50 -39.26
N GLU A 127 -18.86 11.24 -39.59
CA GLU A 127 -19.02 10.76 -40.97
C GLU A 127 -20.19 11.48 -41.66
N ASP A 128 -21.34 11.56 -41.00
CA ASP A 128 -22.54 12.25 -41.52
C ASP A 128 -22.28 13.75 -41.72
N TYR A 129 -21.61 14.40 -40.76
CA TYR A 129 -21.20 15.79 -40.90
C TYR A 129 -20.27 16.00 -42.10
N THR A 130 -19.25 15.13 -42.25
CA THR A 130 -18.29 15.20 -43.36
C THR A 130 -19.00 15.03 -44.70
N LEU A 131 -19.93 14.08 -44.79
CA LEU A 131 -20.71 13.83 -45.99
C LEU A 131 -21.57 15.05 -46.37
N ASN A 132 -22.23 15.68 -45.39
CA ASN A 132 -22.99 16.91 -45.62
C ASN A 132 -22.11 18.07 -46.13
N VAL A 133 -20.93 18.28 -45.54
CA VAL A 133 -19.99 19.32 -45.97
C VAL A 133 -19.50 19.06 -47.40
N LEU A 134 -19.16 17.81 -47.73
CA LEU A 134 -18.74 17.43 -49.07
C LEU A 134 -19.86 17.63 -50.10
N GLN A 135 -21.11 17.28 -49.76
CA GLN A 135 -22.26 17.51 -50.64
C GLN A 135 -22.50 19.00 -50.89
N GLN A 136 -22.39 19.83 -49.85
CA GLN A 136 -22.49 21.29 -50.00
C GLN A 136 -21.40 21.84 -50.92
N LEU A 137 -20.16 21.37 -50.76
CA LEU A 137 -19.03 21.77 -51.61
C LEU A 137 -19.26 21.37 -53.07
N VAL A 138 -19.74 20.15 -53.33
CA VAL A 138 -20.10 19.69 -54.68
C VAL A 138 -21.18 20.58 -55.29
N GLY A 139 -22.21 20.94 -54.52
CA GLY A 139 -23.26 21.87 -54.96
C GLY A 139 -22.74 23.25 -55.33
N GLN A 140 -21.86 23.82 -54.49
CA GLN A 140 -21.22 25.12 -54.74
C GLN A 140 -20.36 25.10 -56.01
N LEU A 141 -19.51 24.08 -56.16
CA LEU A 141 -18.68 23.91 -57.35
C LEU A 141 -19.53 23.71 -58.61
N GLY A 142 -20.62 22.95 -58.52
CA GLY A 142 -21.58 22.78 -59.61
C GLY A 142 -22.20 24.12 -60.05
N GLY A 143 -22.59 24.96 -59.10
CA GLY A 143 -23.10 26.31 -59.37
C GLY A 143 -22.05 27.20 -60.06
N SER A 144 -20.82 27.23 -59.53
CA SER A 144 -19.72 28.01 -60.13
C SER A 144 -19.35 27.53 -61.53
N LEU A 145 -19.32 26.21 -61.78
CA LEU A 145 -19.09 25.65 -63.11
C LEU A 145 -20.21 26.04 -64.09
N GLN A 146 -21.46 26.03 -63.65
CA GLN A 146 -22.58 26.46 -64.50
C GLN A 146 -22.49 27.95 -64.83
N GLN A 147 -22.13 28.79 -63.88
CA GLN A 147 -21.88 30.22 -64.12
C GLN A 147 -20.76 30.44 -65.12
N ALA A 148 -19.64 29.71 -64.99
CA ALA A 148 -18.53 29.78 -65.93
C ALA A 148 -18.96 29.37 -67.35
N LYS A 149 -19.71 28.27 -67.48
CA LYS A 149 -20.27 27.81 -68.78
C LYS A 149 -21.19 28.86 -69.41
N ASN A 150 -22.12 29.41 -68.64
CA ASN A 150 -23.04 30.44 -69.13
C ASN A 150 -22.28 31.69 -69.59
N GLY A 151 -21.23 32.08 -68.86
CA GLY A 151 -20.36 33.21 -69.23
C GLY A 151 -19.60 32.97 -70.54
N ILE A 152 -19.06 31.76 -70.76
CA ILE A 152 -18.41 31.37 -72.03
C ILE A 152 -19.42 31.45 -73.18
N GLN A 153 -20.61 30.86 -73.01
CA GLN A 153 -21.64 30.86 -74.05
C GLN A 153 -22.11 32.28 -74.41
N ALA A 154 -22.31 33.15 -73.42
CA ALA A 154 -22.68 34.55 -73.69
C ALA A 154 -21.62 35.30 -74.50
N ILE A 155 -20.33 35.04 -74.26
CA ILE A 155 -19.23 35.63 -75.05
C ILE A 155 -19.20 35.05 -76.47
N GLU A 156 -19.45 33.76 -76.63
CA GLU A 156 -19.55 33.11 -77.95
C GLU A 156 -20.72 33.67 -78.77
N GLU A 157 -21.90 33.81 -78.16
CA GLU A 157 -23.10 34.41 -78.78
C GLU A 157 -22.83 35.88 -79.18
N SER A 158 -22.20 36.66 -78.29
CA SER A 158 -21.77 38.05 -78.58
C SER A 158 -20.77 38.16 -79.74
N ARG A 159 -20.05 37.07 -80.06
CA ARG A 159 -19.08 37.00 -81.16
C ARG A 159 -19.73 36.57 -82.48
N LEU A 160 -20.90 35.93 -82.41
CA LEU A 160 -21.69 35.46 -83.56
C LEU A 160 -22.66 36.52 -84.08
N ASP A 161 -22.99 37.56 -83.30
CA ASP A 161 -23.73 38.73 -83.76
C ASP A 161 -22.79 39.73 -84.49
N PRO A 162 -22.97 39.96 -85.81
CA PRO A 162 -22.25 41.02 -86.50
C PRO A 162 -22.81 42.37 -86.01
N ALA A 163 -21.91 43.32 -85.75
CA ALA A 163 -22.22 44.67 -85.26
C ALA A 163 -23.46 45.29 -85.93
N PRO A 164 -24.31 46.03 -85.19
CA PRO A 164 -25.28 46.92 -85.82
C PRO A 164 -24.51 47.87 -86.74
N GLN A 165 -24.87 47.85 -88.03
CA GLN A 165 -24.29 48.70 -89.06
C GLN A 165 -24.34 50.17 -88.59
N GLU A 166 -23.19 50.84 -88.67
CA GLU A 166 -23.08 52.30 -88.64
C GLU A 166 -24.04 52.91 -89.68
N SER A 167 -25.19 53.40 -89.23
CA SER A 167 -26.00 54.34 -90.00
C SER A 167 -25.60 55.75 -89.61
N VAL A 168 -24.64 56.33 -90.34
CA VAL A 168 -24.35 57.77 -90.32
C VAL A 168 -25.58 58.54 -90.83
N PRO A 169 -26.11 59.55 -90.11
CA PRO A 169 -26.97 60.56 -90.71
C PRO A 169 -26.16 61.84 -91.07
N PRO A 170 -26.61 62.62 -92.08
CA PRO A 170 -25.82 63.63 -92.80
C PRO A 170 -25.74 64.99 -92.08
N PRO A 171 -24.90 65.93 -92.57
CA PRO A 171 -24.71 67.24 -91.95
C PRO A 171 -25.71 68.30 -92.47
N ALA A 172 -26.36 69.02 -91.57
CA ALA A 172 -27.05 70.32 -91.74
C ALA A 172 -27.60 70.74 -90.36
N GLU A 173 -27.75 71.97 -89.91
CA GLU A 173 -27.40 73.33 -90.32
C GLU A 173 -27.67 74.20 -89.06
N ALA A 174 -27.11 75.40 -89.01
CA ALA A 174 -27.21 76.30 -87.89
C ALA A 174 -28.64 76.81 -87.63
N ALA A 175 -29.03 76.89 -86.36
CA ALA A 175 -30.03 77.84 -85.89
C ALA A 175 -29.70 78.33 -84.47
N THR A 176 -29.22 79.56 -84.43
CA THR A 176 -29.15 80.47 -83.28
C THR A 176 -30.50 80.66 -82.60
N SER A 177 -30.54 80.60 -81.26
CA SER A 177 -31.11 81.67 -80.40
C SER A 177 -31.08 81.28 -78.92
N LYS A 178 -30.37 82.09 -78.13
CA LYS A 178 -30.37 82.19 -76.64
C LYS A 178 -31.75 82.69 -76.12
N PRO A 179 -31.90 83.10 -74.84
CA PRO A 179 -31.71 82.44 -73.53
C PRO A 179 -32.91 82.69 -72.57
N LYS A 180 -32.92 82.12 -71.35
CA LYS A 180 -33.39 82.70 -70.06
C LYS A 180 -33.41 81.58 -69.00
N ARG A 181 -32.78 81.64 -67.82
CA ARG A 181 -32.68 82.61 -66.72
C ARG A 181 -33.65 82.26 -65.58
N ASN A 182 -33.07 82.18 -64.37
CA ASN A 182 -33.58 81.89 -63.02
C ASN A 182 -33.73 80.43 -62.63
#